data_AF-A0A8D8AUS6-F1
#
_entry.id   AF-A0A8D8AUS6-F1
#
_cell.length_a   1.000
_cell.length_b   1.000
_cell.length_c   1.000
_cell.angle_alpha   90.00
_cell.angle_beta   90.00
_cell.angle_gamma   90.00
#
_symmetry.space_group_name_H-M   'P 1'
#
loop_
_entity.id
_entity.type
_entity.pdbx_description
1 polymer ?
#
loop_
_entity_poly.entity_id
_entity_poly.type
_entity_poly.pdbx_seq_one_letter_code
_entity_poly.pdbx_strand_id
1 'polypeptide(L)'
;AKNHFTLGRSDYQRQYEAMLYGWKSGNKREWHGGRNQSDLWFYDKPTHNTLHPTMKPVELMERAIVNSSRPGDIVLDPFSGSGSTLIACERTGRICRTIE
;
A
#
# COMPACT_ATOMS: atom_id res chain seq x y z
N ALA A 1 5.28 -9.66 -0.82
CA ALA A 1 5.30 -10.90 -1.59
C ALA A 1 3.89 -11.24 -2.07
N LYS A 2 3.82 -11.83 -3.25
CA LYS A 2 2.60 -12.26 -3.94
C LYS A 2 2.52 -13.78 -3.93
N ASN A 3 1.34 -14.34 -4.17
CA ASN A 3 1.13 -15.77 -4.41
C ASN A 3 1.58 -16.26 -5.80
N HIS A 4 1.84 -15.35 -6.76
CA HIS A 4 2.27 -15.69 -8.12
C HIS A 4 3.46 -14.86 -8.60
N PHE A 5 4.19 -15.39 -9.57
CA PHE A 5 5.28 -14.68 -10.23
C PHE A 5 4.76 -13.56 -11.14
N THR A 6 5.45 -12.42 -11.12
CA THR A 6 5.33 -11.40 -12.15
C THR A 6 6.24 -11.82 -13.30
N LEU A 7 5.66 -12.24 -14.42
CA LEU A 7 6.40 -12.67 -15.60
C LEU A 7 7.19 -11.49 -16.18
N GLY A 8 8.47 -11.69 -16.38
CA GLY A 8 9.41 -10.75 -16.96
C GLY A 8 10.55 -11.49 -17.67
N ARG A 9 11.50 -10.73 -18.22
CA ARG A 9 12.64 -11.25 -18.99
C ARG A 9 13.85 -11.66 -18.13
N SER A 10 13.67 -11.76 -16.82
CA SER A 10 14.74 -12.10 -15.88
C SER A 10 14.80 -13.61 -15.63
N ASP A 11 15.98 -14.14 -15.36
CA ASP A 11 16.16 -15.56 -15.00
C ASP A 11 15.40 -15.90 -13.70
N TYR A 12 15.34 -14.96 -12.77
CA TYR A 12 14.52 -15.03 -11.57
C TYR A 12 13.27 -14.16 -11.72
N GLN A 13 12.11 -14.81 -11.72
CA GLN A 13 10.83 -14.13 -11.80
C GLN A 13 10.46 -13.51 -10.45
N ARG A 14 9.95 -12.27 -10.45
CA ARG A 14 9.69 -11.55 -9.19
C ARG A 14 8.40 -12.00 -8.56
N GLN A 15 8.47 -12.40 -7.29
CA GLN A 15 7.30 -12.69 -6.46
C GLN A 15 6.97 -11.54 -5.49
N TYR A 16 7.45 -10.33 -5.78
CA TYR A 16 7.23 -9.15 -4.95
C TYR A 16 7.15 -7.89 -5.80
N GLU A 17 6.57 -6.84 -5.21
CA GLU A 17 6.69 -5.46 -5.67
C GLU A 17 7.39 -4.68 -4.56
N ALA A 18 8.34 -3.82 -4.95
CA ALA A 18 9.04 -2.97 -4.00
C ALA A 18 8.17 -1.75 -3.65
N MET A 19 8.17 -1.38 -2.37
CA MET A 19 7.59 -0.12 -1.89
C MET A 19 8.71 0.70 -1.28
N LEU A 20 8.79 1.97 -1.67
CA LEU A 20 9.73 2.91 -1.06
C LEU A 20 9.07 3.54 0.16
N TYR A 21 9.79 3.57 1.28
CA TYR A 21 9.35 4.19 2.52
C TYR A 21 10.41 5.20 2.98
N GLY A 22 9.98 6.41 3.31
CA GLY A 22 10.86 7.49 3.70
C GLY A 22 10.08 8.67 4.27
N TRP A 23 10.81 9.68 4.72
CA TRP A 23 10.26 10.92 5.28
C TRP A 23 11.09 12.10 4.82
N LYS A 24 10.52 13.31 4.94
CA LYS A 24 11.19 14.55 4.55
C LYS A 24 12.44 14.78 5.42
N SER A 25 13.53 15.21 4.80
CA SER A 25 14.75 15.60 5.52
C SER A 25 14.46 16.69 6.56
N GLY A 26 15.05 16.56 7.74
CA GLY A 26 14.81 17.44 8.89
C GLY A 26 13.59 17.06 9.74
N ASN A 27 12.68 16.21 9.24
CA ASN A 27 11.58 15.70 10.05
C ASN A 27 12.01 14.47 10.85
N LYS A 28 11.39 14.27 12.01
CA LYS A 28 11.49 13.00 12.74
C LYS A 28 10.67 11.94 12.00
N ARG A 29 11.16 10.70 12.03
CA ARG A 29 10.40 9.54 11.57
C ARG A 29 9.13 9.39 12.44
N GLU A 30 7.96 9.45 11.82
CA GLU A 30 6.69 9.11 12.47
C GLU A 30 6.33 7.67 12.12
N TRP A 31 6.33 6.81 13.14
CA TRP A 31 6.04 5.39 13.03
C TRP A 31 5.06 4.99 14.11
N HIS A 32 3.96 4.38 13.69
CA HIS A 32 2.86 3.99 14.56
C HIS A 32 2.63 2.47 14.57
N GLY A 33 3.40 1.71 13.79
CA GLY A 33 3.35 0.25 13.81
C GLY A 33 4.08 -0.39 15.00
N GLY A 34 3.92 -1.71 15.16
CA GLY A 34 4.65 -2.49 16.16
C GLY A 34 6.11 -2.76 15.77
N ARG A 35 6.94 -3.19 16.74
CA ARG A 35 8.32 -3.67 16.47
C ARG A 35 8.36 -5.08 15.84
N ASN A 36 7.20 -5.70 15.64
CA ASN A 36 7.00 -7.03 15.07
C ASN A 36 6.64 -7.00 13.57
N GLN A 37 6.85 -5.86 12.91
CA GLN A 37 6.54 -5.70 11.49
C GLN A 37 7.77 -6.07 10.65
N SER A 38 7.59 -6.99 9.70
CA SER A 38 8.59 -7.31 8.66
C SER A 38 8.50 -6.30 7.49
N ASP A 39 9.59 -6.14 6.75
CA ASP A 39 9.68 -5.43 5.46
C ASP A 39 9.10 -6.25 4.29
N LEU A 40 8.84 -7.55 4.49
CA LEU A 40 8.18 -8.41 3.52
C LEU A 40 6.71 -8.62 3.88
N TRP A 41 5.81 -7.98 3.14
CA TRP A 41 4.37 -8.06 3.38
C TRP A 41 3.71 -9.04 2.44
N PHE A 42 3.05 -10.07 2.97
CA PHE A 42 2.35 -11.08 2.20
C PHE A 42 0.89 -10.65 2.01
N TYR A 43 0.49 -10.44 0.76
CA TYR A 43 -0.89 -10.23 0.37
C TYR A 43 -1.14 -10.99 -0.92
N ASP A 44 -2.19 -11.81 -0.92
CA ASP A 44 -2.56 -12.57 -2.09
C ASP A 44 -3.18 -11.64 -3.13
N LYS A 45 -2.75 -11.79 -4.39
CA LYS A 45 -3.45 -11.15 -5.48
C LYS A 45 -4.66 -12.04 -5.80
N PRO A 46 -5.90 -11.50 -5.79
CA PRO A 46 -7.06 -12.29 -6.20
C PRO A 46 -6.85 -12.81 -7.63
N THR A 47 -7.03 -14.12 -7.81
CA THR A 47 -6.84 -14.82 -9.09
C THR A 47 -7.88 -14.45 -10.14
N HIS A 48 -9.00 -13.86 -9.70
CA HIS A 48 -10.04 -13.27 -10.52
C HIS A 48 -10.58 -12.00 -9.84
N ASN A 49 -10.59 -10.89 -10.56
CA ASN A 49 -11.38 -9.71 -10.22
C ASN A 49 -12.08 -9.25 -11.50
N THR A 50 -13.41 -9.30 -11.52
CA THR A 50 -14.25 -8.95 -12.68
C THR A 50 -14.35 -7.44 -12.93
N LEU A 51 -13.87 -6.59 -12.01
CA LEU A 51 -14.01 -5.13 -12.09
C LEU A 51 -12.72 -4.43 -12.55
N HIS A 52 -11.58 -4.66 -11.89
CA HIS A 52 -10.31 -4.03 -12.25
C HIS A 52 -9.10 -4.99 -12.10
N PRO A 53 -8.30 -5.25 -13.16
CA PRO A 53 -7.20 -6.23 -13.17
C PRO A 53 -6.00 -5.92 -12.25
N THR A 54 -5.88 -4.67 -11.78
CA THR A 54 -4.68 -4.13 -11.10
C THR A 54 -4.97 -3.47 -9.76
N MET A 55 -6.15 -3.69 -9.17
CA MET A 55 -6.49 -3.11 -7.88
C MET A 55 -5.52 -3.59 -6.79
N LYS A 56 -4.90 -2.66 -6.08
CA LYS A 56 -4.11 -2.99 -4.89
C LYS A 56 -5.05 -3.49 -3.79
N PRO A 57 -4.69 -4.53 -3.02
CA PRO A 57 -5.46 -4.94 -1.85
C PRO A 57 -5.67 -3.73 -0.92
N VAL A 58 -6.89 -3.55 -0.41
CA VAL A 58 -7.19 -2.40 0.46
C VAL A 58 -6.43 -2.53 1.77
N GLU A 59 -6.34 -3.74 2.29
CA GLU A 59 -5.65 -4.10 3.54
C GLU A 59 -4.14 -3.80 3.48
N LEU A 60 -3.55 -3.82 2.28
CA LEU A 60 -2.17 -3.39 2.05
C LEU A 60 -2.04 -1.88 2.31
N MET A 61 -2.98 -1.10 1.77
CA MET A 61 -2.99 0.36 1.95
C MET A 61 -3.33 0.75 3.39
N GLU A 62 -4.28 0.06 4.03
CA GLU A 62 -4.62 0.26 5.44
C GLU A 62 -3.39 0.08 6.34
N ARG A 63 -2.63 -1.00 6.14
CA ARG A 63 -1.39 -1.25 6.91
C ARG A 63 -0.37 -0.12 6.71
N ALA A 64 -0.16 0.33 5.47
CA ALA A 64 0.78 1.41 5.18
C ALA A 64 0.36 2.74 5.83
N ILE A 65 -0.93 3.09 5.74
CA ILE A 65 -1.51 4.32 6.31
C ILE A 65 -1.44 4.29 7.83
N VAL A 66 -1.89 3.21 8.47
CA VAL A 66 -1.91 3.09 9.94
C VAL A 66 -0.48 3.16 10.50
N ASN A 67 0.49 2.56 9.83
CA ASN A 67 1.88 2.60 10.28
C ASN A 67 2.54 3.98 10.14
N SER A 68 2.00 4.87 9.28
CA SER A 68 2.66 6.10 8.84
C SER A 68 1.86 7.39 9.12
N SER A 69 0.69 7.29 9.75
CA SER A 69 -0.19 8.44 10.04
C SER A 69 -1.08 8.16 11.26
N ARG A 70 -1.83 9.17 11.72
CA ARG A 70 -2.84 9.08 12.79
C ARG A 70 -4.24 9.31 12.23
N PRO A 71 -5.30 8.85 12.91
CA PRO A 71 -6.66 9.25 12.56
C PRO A 71 -6.78 10.78 12.47
N GLY A 72 -7.47 11.26 11.44
CA GLY A 72 -7.61 12.68 11.11
C GLY A 72 -6.52 13.25 10.20
N ASP A 73 -5.39 12.56 10.02
CA ASP A 73 -4.33 13.01 9.09
C ASP A 73 -4.79 12.95 7.63
N ILE A 74 -4.16 13.79 6.80
CA ILE A 74 -4.38 13.81 5.35
C ILE A 74 -3.43 12.82 4.68
N VAL A 75 -3.99 11.94 3.84
CA VAL A 75 -3.25 11.05 2.94
C VAL A 75 -3.44 11.52 1.51
N LEU A 76 -2.34 11.76 0.80
CA LEU A 76 -2.34 12.14 -0.61
C LEU A 76 -2.02 10.93 -1.49
N ASP A 77 -2.89 10.64 -2.44
CA ASP A 77 -2.65 9.66 -3.51
C ASP A 77 -2.81 10.32 -4.88
N PRO A 78 -1.72 10.69 -5.58
CA PRO A 78 -1.81 11.35 -6.88
C PRO A 78 -2.15 10.39 -8.03
N PHE A 79 -2.29 9.08 -7.77
CA PHE A 79 -2.55 8.06 -8.79
C PHE A 79 -3.59 7.04 -8.27
N SER A 80 -4.80 7.49 -7.92
CA SER A 80 -5.80 6.63 -7.25
C SER A 80 -6.17 5.37 -8.02
N GLY A 81 -6.28 5.47 -9.34
CA GLY A 81 -6.84 4.42 -10.19
C GLY A 81 -8.15 3.88 -9.61
N SER A 82 -8.16 2.60 -9.21
CA SER A 82 -9.34 1.93 -8.62
C SER A 82 -9.75 2.41 -7.21
N GLY A 83 -9.05 3.37 -6.60
CA GLY A 83 -9.46 4.00 -5.34
C GLY A 83 -9.14 3.20 -4.07
N SER A 84 -8.20 2.24 -4.10
CA SER A 84 -7.85 1.43 -2.91
C SER A 84 -7.42 2.30 -1.72
N THR A 85 -6.68 3.39 -1.98
CA THR A 85 -6.24 4.32 -0.94
C THR A 85 -7.41 5.09 -0.32
N LEU A 86 -8.39 5.49 -1.12
CA LEU A 86 -9.60 6.17 -0.65
C LEU A 86 -10.37 5.29 0.34
N ILE A 87 -10.59 4.03 -0.02
CA ILE A 87 -11.28 3.05 0.84
C ILE A 87 -10.50 2.81 2.13
N ALA A 88 -9.18 2.65 2.04
CA ALA A 88 -8.33 2.44 3.21
C ALA A 88 -8.32 3.64 4.16
N CYS A 89 -8.32 4.87 3.63
CA CYS A 89 -8.43 6.08 4.43
C CYS A 89 -9.76 6.15 5.18
N GLU A 90 -10.88 5.89 4.49
CA GLU A 90 -12.21 5.88 5.10
C GLU A 90 -12.27 4.88 6.27
N ARG A 91 -11.85 3.63 6.04
CA ARG A 91 -11.86 2.56 7.07
C ARG A 91 -10.95 2.85 8.26
N THR A 92 -9.90 3.65 8.07
CA THR A 92 -8.93 3.97 9.12
C THR A 92 -9.13 5.38 9.69
N GLY A 93 -10.15 6.12 9.25
CA GLY A 93 -10.42 7.47 9.73
C GLY A 93 -9.36 8.50 9.33
N ARG A 94 -8.77 8.39 8.13
CA ARG A 94 -7.89 9.41 7.53
C ARG A 94 -8.65 10.17 6.44
N ILE A 95 -8.22 11.40 6.17
CA ILE A 95 -8.77 12.22 5.10
C ILE A 95 -8.01 11.93 3.82
N CYS A 96 -8.65 11.28 2.84
CA CYS A 96 -8.01 11.02 1.55
C CYS A 96 -8.13 12.24 0.63
N ARG A 97 -7.02 12.63 0.01
CA ARG A 97 -6.99 13.54 -1.15
C ARG A 97 -6.39 12.78 -2.32
N THR A 98 -7.12 12.71 -3.42
CA THR A 98 -6.68 11.92 -4.55
C THR A 98 -6.91 12.58 -5.90
N ILE A 99 -6.12 12.14 -6.88
CA ILE A 99 -6.13 12.55 -8.28
C ILE A 99 -6.11 11.26 -9.10
N GLU A 100 -6.76 11.25 -10.25
CA GLU A 100 -6.66 10.23 -11.29
C GLU A 100 -6.23 10.87 -12.62
#